data_AF-A0A2K1LBL6-F1
#
_entry.id   AF-A0A2K1LBL6-F1
#
_cell.length_a   1.000
_cell.length_b   1.000
_cell.length_c   1.000
_cell.angle_alpha   90.00
_cell.angle_beta   90.00
_cell.angle_gamma   90.00
#
_symmetry.space_group_name_H-M   'P 1'
#
loop_
_entity.id
_entity.type
_entity.pdbx_description
1 polymer ?
#
loop_
_entity_poly.entity_id
_entity_poly.type
_entity_poly.pdbx_seq_one_letter_code
_entity_poly.pdbx_strand_id
1 'polypeptide(L)'
;MAMVSKPESNTLGSPRHMFSNGFVERHDLEQYFWTIATVEKLCRALSYDPNLCCLATPSLAQAFHQLDPQQDVRLLDIDTRLSYLPGFRYWDIRNPEPLGESESFRVVVFDPPFFYIPMEQLHSAVLEVCKGDTKTKLLIGFLVREQASLLDLFKDFGLSRTKFVLEYATVKPNKWCNYALYSNVDLPGIKRIRKP
;
A
#
# COMPACT_ATOMS: atom_id res chain seq x y z
N MET A 1 -5.51 48.73 11.42
CA MET A 1 -4.32 47.95 11.02
C MET A 1 -4.33 46.69 11.86
N ALA A 2 -5.02 45.64 11.39
CA ALA A 2 -5.21 44.40 12.15
C ALA A 2 -4.06 43.43 11.83
N MET A 3 -3.33 43.00 12.85
CA MET A 3 -2.32 41.95 12.71
C MET A 3 -3.04 40.61 12.53
N VAL A 4 -2.90 40.03 11.35
CA VAL A 4 -3.30 38.64 11.08
C VAL A 4 -2.27 37.73 11.75
N SER A 5 -2.68 37.06 12.81
CA SER A 5 -1.93 35.98 13.46
C SER A 5 -1.75 34.83 12.46
N LYS A 6 -0.49 34.41 12.26
CA LYS A 6 -0.15 33.20 11.50
C LYS A 6 -0.79 31.98 12.19
N PRO A 7 -1.34 31.01 11.45
CA PRO A 7 -1.82 29.77 12.03
C PRO A 7 -0.62 29.00 12.60
N GLU A 8 -0.76 28.57 13.85
CA GLU A 8 0.18 27.69 14.54
C GLU A 8 0.33 26.40 13.75
N SER A 9 1.58 26.05 13.44
CA SER A 9 1.93 24.76 12.86
C SER A 9 1.64 23.68 13.88
N ASN A 10 0.51 23.00 13.71
CA ASN A 10 0.25 21.74 14.39
C ASN A 10 1.38 20.78 14.02
N THR A 11 2.31 20.54 14.94
CA THR A 11 3.38 19.57 14.77
C THR A 11 2.77 18.19 14.69
N LEU A 12 2.55 17.74 13.44
CA LEU A 12 2.39 16.34 13.07
C LEU A 12 3.52 15.53 13.70
N GLY A 13 3.22 14.27 14.06
CA GLY A 13 4.09 13.39 14.84
C GLY A 13 5.50 13.16 14.27
N SER A 14 6.26 12.31 14.95
CA SER A 14 7.61 11.89 14.53
C SER A 14 7.67 11.66 13.00
N PRO A 15 8.69 12.17 12.28
CA PRO A 15 8.78 12.17 10.81
C PRO A 15 8.82 10.77 10.16
N ARG A 16 8.69 9.70 10.96
CA ARG A 16 8.64 8.31 10.51
C ARG A 16 7.24 7.72 10.46
N HIS A 17 6.25 8.25 11.18
CA HIS A 17 4.97 7.57 11.39
C HIS A 17 3.78 8.39 10.88
N MET A 18 2.94 7.75 10.06
CA MET A 18 1.71 8.35 9.53
C MET A 18 0.58 8.44 10.58
N PHE A 19 0.56 7.51 11.52
CA PHE A 19 -0.50 7.43 12.53
C PHE A 19 -0.17 8.23 13.79
N SER A 20 -1.20 8.60 14.54
CA SER A 20 -1.07 9.34 15.80
C SER A 20 -0.27 8.56 16.85
N ASN A 21 0.29 9.30 17.81
CA ASN A 21 1.00 8.72 18.94
C ASN A 21 0.09 7.71 19.67
N GLY A 22 0.51 6.44 19.71
CA GLY A 22 -0.22 5.34 20.35
C GLY A 22 -0.77 4.29 19.37
N PHE A 23 -0.90 4.60 18.07
CA PHE A 23 -1.23 3.58 17.07
C PHE A 23 0.03 2.82 16.66
N VAL A 24 0.30 1.74 17.38
CA VAL A 24 1.49 0.91 17.17
C VAL A 24 1.24 -0.22 16.19
N GLU A 25 2.27 -0.52 15.41
CA GLU A 25 2.34 -1.69 14.53
C GLU A 25 2.06 -2.98 15.31
N ARG A 26 1.25 -3.85 14.71
CA ARG A 26 1.00 -5.21 15.20
C ARG A 26 1.91 -6.20 14.49
N HIS A 27 3.08 -6.44 15.07
CA HIS A 27 4.06 -7.39 14.51
C HIS A 27 3.57 -8.84 14.57
N ASP A 28 2.60 -9.15 15.43
CA ASP A 28 1.86 -10.42 15.42
C ASP A 28 1.06 -10.63 14.13
N LEU A 29 0.72 -9.53 13.44
CA LEU A 29 0.08 -9.50 12.13
C LEU A 29 1.06 -9.13 11.00
N GLU A 30 2.37 -9.17 11.26
CA GLU A 30 3.40 -8.70 10.31
C GLU A 30 3.12 -7.28 9.75
N GLN A 31 2.46 -6.44 10.54
CA GLN A 31 2.12 -5.09 10.14
C GLN A 31 3.36 -4.19 10.27
N TYR A 32 3.92 -3.77 9.14
CA TYR A 32 5.00 -2.78 9.07
C TYR A 32 4.54 -1.58 8.26
N PHE A 33 4.56 -0.39 8.84
CA PHE A 33 4.14 0.80 8.14
C PHE A 33 5.28 1.39 7.32
N TRP A 34 4.95 1.90 6.13
CA TRP A 34 5.86 2.73 5.37
C TRP A 34 6.17 4.04 6.07
N THR A 35 7.34 4.61 5.78
CA THR A 35 7.69 5.96 6.25
C THR A 35 6.76 7.00 5.61
N ILE A 36 6.61 8.15 6.27
CA ILE A 36 5.88 9.31 5.70
C ILE A 36 6.43 9.65 4.31
N ALA A 37 7.76 9.64 4.14
CA ALA A 37 8.41 9.94 2.86
C ALA A 37 8.04 8.93 1.75
N THR A 38 7.93 7.64 2.06
CA THR A 38 7.44 6.64 1.11
C THR A 38 5.97 6.87 0.76
N VAL A 39 5.12 7.08 1.78
CA VAL A 39 3.68 7.29 1.57
C VAL A 39 3.40 8.55 0.74
N GLU A 40 4.05 9.67 1.04
CA GLU A 40 3.89 10.91 0.27
C GLU A 40 4.24 10.76 -1.22
N LYS A 41 5.30 9.99 -1.52
CA LYS A 41 5.69 9.73 -2.91
C LYS A 41 4.65 8.84 -3.62
N LEU A 42 4.08 7.87 -2.91
CA LEU A 42 3.01 7.02 -3.43
C LEU A 42 1.73 7.83 -3.66
N CYS A 43 1.29 8.65 -2.70
CA CYS A 43 0.13 9.54 -2.86
C CYS A 43 0.30 10.45 -4.09
N ARG A 44 1.49 11.05 -4.27
CA ARG A 44 1.79 11.87 -5.45
C ARG A 44 1.76 11.09 -6.76
N ALA A 45 2.20 9.83 -6.76
CA ALA A 45 2.17 8.98 -7.95
C ALA A 45 0.75 8.54 -8.34
N LEU A 46 -0.14 8.47 -7.36
CA LEU A 46 -1.47 7.86 -7.46
C LEU A 46 -2.62 8.89 -7.42
N SER A 47 -2.33 10.18 -7.25
CA SER A 47 -3.34 11.25 -7.08
C SER A 47 -4.30 11.42 -8.26
N TYR A 48 -3.97 10.88 -9.42
CA TYR A 48 -4.81 10.97 -10.63
C TYR A 48 -5.57 9.67 -10.94
N ASP A 49 -5.37 8.62 -10.14
CA ASP A 49 -6.03 7.34 -10.32
C ASP A 49 -7.25 7.23 -9.40
N PRO A 50 -8.48 7.19 -9.95
CA PRO A 50 -9.67 6.96 -9.15
C PRO A 50 -9.82 5.48 -8.77
N ASN A 51 -10.66 5.20 -7.77
CA ASN A 51 -11.01 3.84 -7.31
C ASN A 51 -9.76 3.03 -6.93
N LEU A 52 -9.09 3.49 -5.89
CA LEU A 52 -7.86 2.89 -5.38
C LEU A 52 -8.15 1.89 -4.26
N CYS A 53 -7.56 0.71 -4.34
CA CYS A 53 -7.58 -0.28 -3.25
C CYS A 53 -6.23 -0.33 -2.55
N CYS A 54 -6.21 0.06 -1.29
CA CYS A 54 -5.16 -0.23 -0.33
C CYS A 54 -5.40 -1.63 0.27
N LEU A 55 -4.73 -2.65 -0.25
CA LEU A 55 -4.75 -4.00 0.32
C LEU A 55 -3.61 -4.13 1.33
N ALA A 56 -3.92 -4.33 2.61
CA ALA A 56 -2.93 -4.38 3.71
C ALA A 56 -1.95 -3.18 3.73
N THR A 57 -2.36 -2.01 3.23
CA THR A 57 -1.54 -0.79 3.16
C THR A 57 -2.19 0.37 3.90
N PRO A 58 -2.43 0.22 5.22
CA PRO A 58 -3.25 1.17 5.97
C PRO A 58 -2.61 2.57 6.08
N SER A 59 -1.28 2.65 6.07
CA SER A 59 -0.55 3.94 6.06
C SER A 59 -0.88 4.78 4.83
N LEU A 60 -1.10 4.16 3.67
CA LEU A 60 -1.48 4.85 2.44
C LEU A 60 -2.95 5.31 2.47
N ALA A 61 -3.85 4.45 2.95
CA ALA A 61 -5.27 4.80 3.11
C ALA A 61 -5.46 5.97 4.09
N GLN A 62 -4.74 5.95 5.22
CA GLN A 62 -4.71 7.05 6.19
C GLN A 62 -4.24 8.36 5.56
N ALA A 63 -3.16 8.33 4.77
CA ALA A 63 -2.63 9.52 4.13
C ALA A 63 -3.60 10.11 3.10
N PHE A 64 -4.25 9.26 2.28
CA PHE A 64 -5.28 9.75 1.37
C PHE A 64 -6.45 10.38 2.10
N HIS A 65 -6.93 9.75 3.18
CA HIS A 65 -8.01 10.31 4.00
C HIS A 65 -7.65 11.70 4.57
N GLN A 66 -6.38 11.94 4.91
CA GLN A 66 -5.90 13.24 5.39
C GLN A 66 -5.72 14.28 4.29
N LEU A 67 -5.25 13.87 3.10
CA LEU A 67 -4.92 14.76 1.99
C LEU A 67 -6.15 15.15 1.16
N ASP A 68 -7.01 14.18 0.88
CA ASP A 68 -8.26 14.35 0.12
C ASP A 68 -9.34 13.42 0.67
N PRO A 69 -10.14 13.87 1.66
CA PRO A 69 -11.22 13.07 2.23
C PRO A 69 -12.31 12.66 1.24
N GLN A 70 -12.35 13.26 0.04
CA GLN A 70 -13.34 12.93 -1.01
C GLN A 70 -12.82 11.86 -1.98
N GLN A 71 -11.53 11.53 -1.95
CA GLN A 71 -10.97 10.50 -2.82
C GLN A 71 -11.51 9.13 -2.42
N ASP A 72 -12.07 8.40 -3.41
CA ASP A 72 -12.57 7.04 -3.21
C ASP A 72 -11.39 6.05 -3.05
N VAL A 73 -11.09 5.72 -1.80
CA VAL A 73 -10.05 4.78 -1.40
C VAL A 73 -10.65 3.68 -0.55
N ARG A 74 -10.56 2.44 -1.04
CA ARG A 74 -10.91 1.22 -0.29
C ARG A 74 -9.70 0.74 0.49
N LEU A 75 -9.87 0.44 1.76
CA LEU A 75 -8.88 -0.25 2.59
C LEU A 75 -9.40 -1.65 2.92
N LEU A 76 -8.66 -2.68 2.49
CA LEU A 76 -8.90 -4.08 2.84
C LEU A 76 -7.82 -4.51 3.83
N ASP A 77 -8.22 -4.75 5.09
CA ASP A 77 -7.30 -5.10 6.17
C ASP A 77 -8.02 -5.93 7.24
N ILE A 78 -7.28 -6.71 8.03
CA ILE A 78 -7.81 -7.48 9.16
C ILE A 78 -7.79 -6.68 10.46
N ASP A 79 -7.01 -5.60 10.53
CA ASP A 79 -6.86 -4.80 11.74
C ASP A 79 -8.04 -3.83 11.90
N THR A 80 -9.05 -4.27 12.65
CA THR A 80 -10.30 -3.52 12.90
C THR A 80 -10.10 -2.19 13.62
N ARG A 81 -8.92 -1.91 14.18
CA ARG A 81 -8.55 -0.58 14.71
C ARG A 81 -8.60 0.50 13.62
N LEU A 82 -8.57 0.13 12.35
CA LEU A 82 -8.63 1.01 11.18
C LEU A 82 -10.07 1.30 10.71
N SER A 83 -11.09 0.74 11.37
CA SER A 83 -12.51 0.92 11.00
C SER A 83 -13.02 2.36 11.05
N TYR A 84 -12.25 3.28 11.62
CA TYR A 84 -12.57 4.72 11.56
C TYR A 84 -12.34 5.32 10.15
N LEU A 85 -11.59 4.64 9.28
CA LEU A 85 -11.39 5.08 7.90
C LEU A 85 -12.64 4.80 7.06
N PRO A 86 -13.20 5.80 6.33
CA PRO A 86 -14.46 5.66 5.62
C PRO A 86 -14.52 4.49 4.63
N GLY A 87 -13.39 4.17 4.00
CA GLY A 87 -13.27 3.07 3.04
C GLY A 87 -12.79 1.75 3.63
N PHE A 88 -12.71 1.61 4.95
CA PHE A 88 -12.30 0.35 5.57
C PHE A 88 -13.33 -0.75 5.35
N ARG A 89 -12.86 -1.93 4.97
CA ARG A 89 -13.59 -3.19 5.00
C ARG A 89 -12.69 -4.23 5.64
N TYR A 90 -13.21 -4.90 6.68
CA TYR A 90 -12.55 -6.08 7.21
C TYR A 90 -12.46 -7.14 6.11
N TRP A 91 -11.25 -7.60 5.81
CA TRP A 91 -11.03 -8.56 4.75
C TRP A 91 -9.75 -9.38 5.02
N ASP A 92 -9.90 -10.69 5.15
CA ASP A 92 -8.79 -11.59 5.48
C ASP A 92 -8.21 -12.23 4.22
N ILE A 93 -6.95 -11.91 3.90
CA ILE A 93 -6.20 -12.50 2.78
C ILE A 93 -6.18 -14.03 2.85
N ARG A 94 -6.25 -14.61 4.05
CA ARG A 94 -6.25 -16.08 4.24
C ARG A 94 -7.59 -16.71 3.88
N ASN A 95 -8.66 -15.93 3.91
CA ASN A 95 -10.00 -16.37 3.55
C ASN A 95 -10.65 -15.27 2.71
N PRO A 96 -10.19 -15.09 1.45
CA PRO A 96 -10.62 -13.97 0.62
C PRO A 96 -12.11 -14.14 0.29
N GLU A 97 -12.94 -13.32 0.93
CA GLU A 97 -14.37 -13.28 0.61
C GLU A 97 -14.61 -12.46 -0.65
N PRO A 98 -15.60 -12.82 -1.49
CA PRO A 98 -15.93 -12.04 -2.66
C PRO A 98 -16.23 -10.57 -2.34
N LEU A 99 -15.67 -9.68 -3.14
CA LEU A 99 -16.05 -8.27 -3.12
C LEU A 99 -17.39 -8.10 -3.87
N GLY A 100 -18.14 -7.05 -3.54
CA GLY A 100 -19.44 -6.82 -4.17
C GLY A 100 -19.32 -6.70 -5.69
N GLU A 101 -20.35 -7.07 -6.45
CA GLU A 101 -20.32 -7.04 -7.92
C GLU A 101 -19.97 -5.65 -8.47
N SER A 102 -20.37 -4.58 -7.77
CA SER A 102 -20.06 -3.19 -8.11
C SER A 102 -18.67 -2.71 -7.69
N GLU A 103 -17.98 -3.42 -6.78
CA GLU A 103 -16.63 -3.04 -6.33
C GLU A 103 -15.60 -3.40 -7.41
N SER A 104 -14.96 -2.40 -8.00
CA SER A 104 -13.87 -2.59 -8.96
C SER A 104 -12.82 -1.52 -8.77
N PHE A 105 -11.56 -1.90 -8.93
CA PHE A 105 -10.43 -1.01 -8.67
C PHE A 105 -9.62 -0.79 -9.93
N ARG A 106 -9.21 0.44 -10.16
CA ARG A 106 -8.27 0.73 -11.25
C ARG A 106 -6.84 0.46 -10.83
N VAL A 107 -6.57 0.63 -9.53
CA VAL A 107 -5.26 0.42 -8.92
C VAL A 107 -5.42 -0.36 -7.63
N VAL A 108 -4.59 -1.39 -7.47
CA VAL A 108 -4.39 -2.11 -6.20
C VAL A 108 -2.96 -1.85 -5.74
N VAL A 109 -2.82 -1.38 -4.50
CA VAL A 109 -1.53 -1.24 -3.81
C VAL A 109 -1.50 -2.22 -2.65
N PHE A 110 -0.51 -3.10 -2.64
CA PHE A 110 -0.44 -4.25 -1.75
C PHE A 110 0.91 -4.32 -1.02
N ASP A 111 0.87 -4.53 0.28
CA ASP A 111 2.05 -4.79 1.13
C ASP A 111 1.70 -5.96 2.07
N PRO A 112 1.78 -7.21 1.61
CA PRO A 112 1.31 -8.35 2.37
C PRO A 112 2.17 -8.67 3.59
N PRO A 113 1.61 -9.42 4.56
CA PRO A 113 2.44 -10.24 5.43
C PRO A 113 3.11 -11.35 4.61
N PHE A 114 4.43 -11.46 4.68
CA PHE A 114 5.25 -12.30 3.79
C PHE A 114 5.69 -13.63 4.42
N PHE A 115 5.72 -13.76 5.75
CA PHE A 115 6.31 -14.95 6.39
C PHE A 115 5.28 -16.02 6.74
N TYR A 116 4.05 -15.67 7.11
CA TYR A 116 3.04 -16.67 7.51
C TYR A 116 1.91 -16.92 6.49
N ILE A 117 1.81 -16.15 5.40
CA ILE A 117 0.85 -16.41 4.32
C ILE A 117 1.60 -16.96 3.10
N PRO A 118 1.26 -18.17 2.60
CA PRO A 118 1.83 -18.71 1.36
C PRO A 118 1.63 -17.77 0.16
N MET A 119 2.62 -17.70 -0.73
CA MET A 119 2.60 -16.78 -1.87
C MET A 119 1.42 -17.06 -2.82
N GLU A 120 1.03 -18.32 -2.96
CA GLU A 120 -0.14 -18.77 -3.73
C GLU A 120 -1.43 -18.19 -3.18
N GLN A 121 -1.53 -18.05 -1.85
CA GLN A 121 -2.69 -17.45 -1.19
C GLN A 121 -2.68 -15.93 -1.37
N LEU A 122 -1.51 -15.28 -1.33
CA LEU A 122 -1.37 -13.86 -1.69
C LEU A 122 -1.82 -13.60 -3.14
N HIS A 123 -1.44 -14.48 -4.06
CA HIS A 123 -1.82 -14.40 -5.46
C HIS A 123 -3.34 -14.57 -5.66
N SER A 124 -3.94 -15.60 -5.03
CA SER A 124 -5.39 -15.81 -5.06
C SER A 124 -6.16 -14.61 -4.49
N ALA A 125 -5.67 -14.01 -3.40
CA ALA A 125 -6.27 -12.82 -2.83
C ALA A 125 -6.22 -11.61 -3.79
N VAL A 126 -5.09 -11.40 -4.48
CA VAL A 126 -4.99 -10.33 -5.49
C VAL A 126 -5.90 -10.61 -6.68
N LEU A 127 -6.00 -11.85 -7.15
CA LEU A 127 -6.93 -12.23 -8.21
C LEU A 127 -8.39 -11.96 -7.81
N GLU A 128 -8.78 -12.27 -6.57
CA GLU A 128 -10.12 -11.97 -6.07
C GLU A 128 -10.40 -10.46 -6.08
N VAL A 129 -9.49 -9.65 -5.53
CA VAL A 129 -9.60 -8.18 -5.52
C VAL A 129 -9.66 -7.61 -6.93
N CYS A 130 -8.91 -8.19 -7.87
CA CYS A 130 -8.89 -7.78 -9.28
C CYS A 130 -10.00 -8.44 -10.11
N LYS A 131 -10.86 -9.28 -9.53
CA LYS A 131 -11.88 -10.08 -10.26
C LYS A 131 -11.31 -10.86 -11.44
N GLY A 132 -10.10 -11.39 -11.28
CA GLY A 132 -9.34 -12.08 -12.33
C GLY A 132 -8.75 -11.18 -13.41
N ASP A 133 -8.97 -9.86 -13.38
CA ASP A 133 -8.39 -8.93 -14.37
C ASP A 133 -6.93 -8.61 -14.04
N THR A 134 -6.02 -9.34 -14.68
CA THR A 134 -4.57 -9.16 -14.55
C THR A 134 -4.04 -7.89 -15.23
N LYS A 135 -4.91 -7.10 -15.89
CA LYS A 135 -4.56 -5.76 -16.41
C LYS A 135 -4.78 -4.66 -15.39
N THR A 136 -5.43 -4.95 -14.26
CA THR A 136 -5.56 -4.02 -13.13
C THR A 136 -4.17 -3.50 -12.74
N LYS A 137 -4.01 -2.19 -12.57
CA LYS A 137 -2.72 -1.63 -12.16
C LYS A 137 -2.40 -2.16 -10.78
N LEU A 138 -1.24 -2.80 -10.65
CA LEU A 138 -0.85 -3.49 -9.44
C LEU A 138 0.52 -2.98 -8.99
N LEU A 139 0.60 -2.59 -7.72
CA LEU A 139 1.81 -2.20 -7.02
C LEU A 139 1.96 -3.12 -5.81
N ILE A 140 3.06 -3.86 -5.69
CA ILE A 140 3.31 -4.78 -4.58
C ILE A 140 4.64 -4.44 -3.92
N GLY A 141 4.63 -4.10 -2.64
CA GLY A 141 5.81 -4.15 -1.79
C GLY A 141 6.14 -5.60 -1.45
N PHE A 142 7.35 -6.06 -1.72
CA PHE A 142 7.73 -7.45 -1.46
C PHE A 142 9.22 -7.63 -1.18
N LEU A 143 9.57 -8.80 -0.63
CA LEU A 143 10.95 -9.22 -0.38
C LEU A 143 11.73 -9.41 -1.69
N VAL A 144 12.92 -8.82 -1.78
CA VAL A 144 13.83 -8.96 -2.94
C VAL A 144 14.32 -10.40 -3.09
N ARG A 145 14.55 -11.11 -1.98
CA ARG A 145 15.04 -12.51 -2.03
C ARG A 145 14.04 -13.48 -2.66
N GLU A 146 12.74 -13.15 -2.60
CA GLU A 146 11.65 -13.96 -3.15
C GLU A 146 11.22 -13.49 -4.55
N GLN A 147 11.96 -12.56 -5.16
CA GLN A 147 11.58 -11.92 -6.42
C GLN A 147 11.30 -12.93 -7.54
N ALA A 148 12.12 -13.97 -7.68
CA ALA A 148 11.95 -14.95 -8.76
C ALA A 148 10.60 -15.66 -8.65
N SER A 149 10.25 -16.14 -7.46
CA SER A 149 8.97 -16.79 -7.17
C SER A 149 7.80 -15.83 -7.37
N LEU A 150 7.92 -14.59 -6.89
CA LEU A 150 6.89 -13.56 -7.07
C LEU A 150 6.61 -13.31 -8.56
N LEU A 151 7.65 -13.09 -9.36
CA LEU A 151 7.49 -12.76 -10.78
C LEU A 151 6.99 -13.95 -11.60
N ASP A 152 7.33 -15.19 -11.23
CA ASP A 152 6.81 -16.38 -11.89
C ASP A 152 5.31 -16.58 -11.59
N LEU A 153 4.93 -16.48 -10.32
CA LEU A 153 3.53 -16.65 -9.92
C LEU A 153 2.62 -15.54 -10.44
N PHE A 154 3.09 -14.28 -10.40
CA PHE A 154 2.36 -13.11 -10.90
C PHE A 154 2.66 -12.78 -12.37
N LYS A 155 3.16 -13.74 -13.15
CA LYS A 155 3.58 -13.50 -14.54
C LYS A 155 2.48 -12.87 -15.40
N ASP A 156 1.22 -13.26 -15.18
CA ASP A 156 0.07 -12.80 -15.96
C ASP A 156 -0.29 -11.33 -15.67
N PHE A 157 0.16 -10.78 -14.54
CA PHE A 157 0.07 -9.36 -14.25
C PHE A 157 1.15 -8.54 -14.95
N GLY A 158 2.23 -9.16 -15.43
CA GLY A 158 3.35 -8.45 -16.06
C GLY A 158 4.14 -7.58 -15.08
N LEU A 159 4.29 -8.04 -13.83
CA LEU A 159 5.05 -7.32 -12.81
C LEU A 159 6.54 -7.22 -13.16
N SER A 160 7.14 -6.12 -12.74
CA SER A 160 8.59 -5.94 -12.77
C SER A 160 9.03 -5.07 -11.60
N ARG A 161 10.27 -5.26 -11.15
CA ARG A 161 10.85 -4.41 -10.10
C ARG A 161 10.89 -2.96 -10.57
N THR A 162 10.59 -2.02 -9.68
CA THR A 162 10.68 -0.58 -9.96
C THR A 162 11.96 0.03 -9.37
N LYS A 163 12.29 1.25 -9.78
CA LYS A 163 13.34 2.09 -9.19
C LYS A 163 12.90 2.75 -7.88
N PHE A 164 11.66 2.53 -7.45
CA PHE A 164 11.11 3.13 -6.25
C PHE A 164 11.72 2.48 -5.00
N VAL A 165 12.14 3.31 -4.04
CA VAL A 165 12.73 2.85 -2.77
C VAL A 165 11.61 2.73 -1.73
N LEU A 166 11.39 1.51 -1.24
CA LEU A 166 10.48 1.26 -0.11
C LEU A 166 11.24 1.42 1.21
N GLU A 167 10.69 2.25 2.09
CA GLU A 167 11.23 2.50 3.41
C GLU A 167 10.13 2.22 4.43
N TYR A 168 10.47 1.44 5.46
CA TYR A 168 9.55 1.08 6.54
C TYR A 168 9.98 1.77 7.83
N ALA A 169 9.00 2.28 8.58
CA ALA A 169 9.20 3.17 9.71
C ALA A 169 10.00 2.55 10.86
N THR A 170 9.75 1.27 11.15
CA THR A 170 10.37 0.51 12.25
C THR A 170 11.50 -0.43 11.79
N VAL A 171 11.65 -0.65 10.48
CA VAL A 171 12.76 -1.40 9.91
C VAL A 171 13.99 -0.51 9.84
N LYS A 172 15.15 -1.03 10.27
CA LYS A 172 16.42 -0.30 10.21
C LYS A 172 16.76 0.10 8.76
N PRO A 173 17.26 1.34 8.50
CA PRO A 173 17.53 1.80 7.13
C PRO A 173 18.42 0.88 6.29
N ASN A 174 19.43 0.27 6.92
CA ASN A 174 20.33 -0.68 6.25
C ASN A 174 19.66 -2.01 5.85
N LYS A 175 18.39 -2.23 6.19
CA LYS A 175 17.59 -3.40 5.80
C LYS A 175 16.55 -3.08 4.74
N TRP A 176 16.30 -1.80 4.41
CA TRP A 176 15.34 -1.42 3.37
C TRP A 176 15.69 -1.99 1.99
N CYS A 177 16.97 -2.24 1.70
CA CYS A 177 17.40 -2.89 0.46
C CYS A 177 16.85 -4.32 0.26
N ASN A 178 16.33 -4.95 1.31
CA ASN A 178 15.70 -6.28 1.24
C ASN A 178 14.27 -6.21 0.68
N TYR A 179 13.71 -5.02 0.50
CA TYR A 179 12.37 -4.79 0.01
C TYR A 179 12.43 -4.02 -1.31
N ALA A 180 11.47 -4.28 -2.19
CA ALA A 180 11.31 -3.53 -3.42
C ALA A 180 9.84 -3.40 -3.77
N LEU A 181 9.51 -2.32 -4.48
CA LEU A 181 8.20 -2.16 -5.10
C LEU A 181 8.22 -2.79 -6.49
N TYR A 182 7.28 -3.68 -6.75
CA TYR A 182 7.02 -4.30 -8.04
C TYR A 182 5.75 -3.70 -8.64
N SER A 183 5.73 -3.49 -9.95
CA SER A 183 4.54 -2.99 -10.62
C SER A 183 4.44 -3.42 -12.08
N ASN A 184 3.21 -3.49 -12.58
CA ASN A 184 2.90 -3.68 -14.00
C ASN A 184 2.72 -2.36 -14.76
N VAL A 185 2.80 -1.21 -14.09
CA VAL A 185 2.60 0.11 -14.69
C VAL A 185 3.73 1.06 -14.32
N ASP A 186 4.02 2.00 -15.22
CA ASP A 186 4.89 3.16 -14.91
C ASP A 186 4.00 4.32 -14.45
N LEU A 187 4.31 4.91 -13.29
CA LEU A 187 3.60 6.08 -12.74
C LEU A 187 4.58 7.26 -12.58
N PRO A 188 4.10 8.48 -12.27
CA PRO A 188 4.98 9.58 -11.87
C PRO A 188 5.85 9.16 -10.68
N GLY A 189 7.18 9.29 -10.81
CA GLY A 189 8.13 8.88 -9.75
C GLY A 189 8.32 7.37 -9.56
N ILE A 190 7.51 6.51 -10.18
CA ILE A 190 7.60 5.04 -10.09
C ILE A 190 7.86 4.50 -11.50
N LYS A 191 9.10 4.10 -11.77
CA LYS A 191 9.51 3.55 -13.07
C LYS A 191 9.97 2.11 -12.94
N ARG A 192 9.41 1.23 -13.75
CA ARG A 192 9.81 -0.17 -13.89
C ARG A 192 11.23 -0.26 -14.44
N ILE A 193 12.01 -1.18 -13.87
CA ILE A 193 13.34 -1.53 -14.36
C ILE A 193 13.13 -2.44 -15.56
N ARG A 194 13.37 -1.91 -16.76
CA ARG A 194 13.40 -2.72 -17.97
C ARG A 194 14.73 -3.45 -18.00
N LYS A 195 14.72 -4.77 -18.28
CA LYS A 195 15.96 -5.46 -18.65
C LYS A 195 16.52 -4.77 -19.91
N PRO A 196 17.82 -4.46 -19.97
CA PRO A 196 18.46 -4.04 -21.21
C PRO A 196 18.29 -5.09 -22.30
#